data_AF-A0A0A7LQT2-F1
#
_entry.id   AF-A0A0A7LQT2-F1
#
_cell.length_a   1.000
_cell.length_b   1.000
_cell.length_c   1.000
_cell.angle_alpha   90.00
_cell.angle_beta   90.00
_cell.angle_gamma   90.00
#
_symmetry.space_group_name_H-M   'P 1'
#
loop_
_entity.id
_entity.type
_entity.pdbx_description
1 polymer ?
#
loop_
_entity_poly.entity_id
_entity_poly.type
_entity_poly.pdbx_seq_one_letter_code
_entity_poly.pdbx_strand_id
1 'polypeptide(L)'
;MYLMFYLFLGFGIIYNQVGHRLKLPDRFLLWAAISLTLVYAGYEAYHTQRTANRQSRRQLQVEATYAWLAARHAQQVYVENPHYQFFFYYYAKQNQGIPNLSSTYQFGAHYDYLVLDRQQPNVCPSRSWVPVLEDEYVRIYAPAASIAVSAP
;
A
#
# COMPACT_ATOMS: atom_id res chain seq x y z
N MET A 1 6.58 -9.15 -18.69
CA MET A 1 6.48 -10.18 -19.75
C MET A 1 7.46 -9.99 -20.91
N TYR A 2 7.63 -8.78 -21.47
CA TYR A 2 8.52 -8.58 -22.63
C TYR A 2 10.03 -8.75 -22.36
N LEU A 3 10.48 -8.60 -21.11
CA LEU A 3 11.91 -8.65 -20.77
C LEU A 3 12.54 -10.04 -20.97
N MET A 4 11.82 -11.13 -20.69
CA MET A 4 12.32 -12.49 -20.96
C MET A 4 12.53 -12.74 -22.44
N PHE A 5 11.62 -12.23 -23.28
CA PHE A 5 11.75 -12.31 -24.74
C PHE A 5 13.01 -11.57 -25.22
N TYR A 6 13.26 -10.37 -24.70
CA TYR A 6 14.47 -9.60 -25.03
C TYR A 6 15.76 -10.22 -24.50
N LEU A 7 15.74 -10.88 -23.33
CA LEU A 7 16.89 -11.63 -22.84
C LEU A 7 17.21 -12.82 -23.75
N PHE A 8 16.18 -13.56 -24.20
CA PHE A 8 16.36 -14.68 -25.12
C PHE A 8 16.87 -14.22 -26.50
N LEU A 9 16.31 -13.14 -27.04
CA LEU A 9 16.76 -12.51 -28.28
C LEU A 9 18.18 -11.95 -28.16
N GLY A 10 18.48 -11.25 -27.06
CA GLY A 10 19.80 -10.71 -26.77
C GLY A 10 20.87 -11.80 -26.70
N PHE A 11 20.57 -12.91 -26.03
CA PHE A 11 21.47 -14.08 -26.02
C PHE A 11 21.62 -14.72 -27.39
N GLY A 12 20.55 -14.81 -28.19
CA GLY A 12 20.63 -15.31 -29.57
C GLY A 12 21.50 -14.42 -30.48
N ILE A 13 21.44 -13.10 -30.31
CA ILE A 13 22.28 -12.14 -31.05
C ILE A 13 23.75 -12.23 -30.60
N ILE A 14 24.00 -12.33 -29.29
CA ILE A 14 25.35 -12.50 -28.72
C ILE A 14 25.95 -13.85 -29.15
N TYR A 15 25.15 -14.92 -29.23
CA TYR A 15 25.56 -16.23 -29.77
C TYR A 15 26.08 -16.12 -31.20
N ASN A 16 25.31 -15.45 -32.06
CA ASN A 16 25.65 -15.31 -33.48
C ASN A 16 26.93 -14.47 -33.68
N GLN A 17 27.15 -13.44 -32.85
CA GLN A 17 28.32 -12.57 -32.99
C GLN A 17 29.59 -13.09 -32.29
N VAL A 18 29.45 -13.70 -31.11
CA VAL A 18 30.58 -13.99 -30.20
C VAL A 18 30.77 -15.48 -29.98
N GLY A 19 29.68 -16.25 -29.80
CA GLY A 19 29.73 -17.70 -29.58
C GLY A 19 30.34 -18.45 -30.77
N HIS A 20 29.99 -18.04 -31.99
CA HIS A 20 30.50 -18.64 -33.23
C HIS A 20 32.01 -18.38 -33.45
N ARG A 21 32.53 -17.25 -32.96
CA ARG A 21 33.96 -16.90 -33.02
C ARG A 21 34.79 -17.60 -31.93
N LEU A 22 34.20 -17.86 -30.77
CA LEU A 22 34.87 -18.49 -29.62
C LEU A 22 34.70 -20.02 -29.56
N LYS A 23 33.97 -20.64 -30.49
CA LYS A 23 33.66 -22.10 -30.50
C LYS A 23 33.12 -22.59 -29.15
N LEU A 24 32.32 -21.77 -28.48
CA LEU A 24 31.70 -22.17 -27.22
C LEU A 24 30.68 -23.29 -27.49
N PRO A 25 30.67 -24.38 -26.72
CA PRO A 25 29.74 -25.47 -26.93
C PRO A 25 28.31 -24.99 -26.67
N ASP A 26 27.38 -25.27 -27.59
CA ASP A 26 25.98 -24.84 -27.52
C ASP A 26 25.31 -25.23 -26.19
N ARG A 27 25.73 -26.36 -25.60
CA ARG A 27 25.27 -26.83 -24.29
C ARG A 27 25.56 -25.82 -23.17
N PHE A 28 26.72 -25.16 -23.18
CA PHE A 28 27.09 -24.19 -22.14
C PHE A 28 26.22 -22.94 -22.20
N LEU A 29 25.91 -22.46 -23.40
CA LEU A 29 25.07 -21.28 -23.60
C LEU A 29 23.59 -21.58 -23.32
N LEU A 30 23.13 -22.77 -23.67
CA LEU A 30 21.79 -23.23 -23.32
C LEU A 30 21.62 -23.33 -21.79
N TRP A 31 22.61 -23.88 -21.08
CA TRP A 31 22.61 -23.88 -19.62
C TRP A 31 22.68 -22.46 -19.04
N ALA A 32 23.51 -21.57 -19.58
CA ALA A 32 23.58 -20.18 -19.14
C ALA A 32 22.24 -19.44 -19.32
N ALA A 33 21.57 -19.62 -20.47
CA ALA A 33 20.26 -19.06 -20.73
C ALA A 33 19.20 -19.61 -19.77
N ILE A 34 19.20 -20.92 -19.50
CA ILE A 34 18.31 -21.56 -18.51
C ILE A 34 18.57 -21.00 -17.11
N SER A 35 19.83 -20.92 -16.68
CA SER A 35 20.20 -20.40 -15.36
C SER A 35 19.75 -18.96 -15.17
N LEU A 36 19.99 -18.08 -16.15
CA LEU A 36 19.52 -16.70 -16.09
C LEU A 36 17.99 -16.58 -16.09
N THR A 37 17.33 -17.42 -16.88
CA THR A 37 15.86 -17.49 -16.92
C THR A 37 15.30 -17.88 -15.56
N LEU A 38 15.87 -18.90 -14.91
CA LEU A 38 15.46 -19.36 -13.59
C LEU A 38 15.74 -18.34 -12.49
N VAL A 39 16.90 -17.69 -12.51
CA VAL A 39 17.25 -16.63 -11.55
C VAL A 39 16.28 -15.45 -11.67
N TYR A 40 15.98 -15.02 -12.91
CA TYR A 40 15.04 -13.93 -13.14
C TYR A 40 13.61 -14.30 -12.75
N ALA A 41 13.14 -15.50 -13.12
CA ALA A 41 11.82 -15.99 -12.71
C ALA A 41 11.69 -16.07 -11.18
N GLY A 42 12.74 -16.53 -10.48
CA GLY A 42 12.80 -16.55 -9.03
C GLY A 42 12.77 -15.14 -8.42
N TYR A 43 13.49 -14.19 -9.02
CA TYR A 43 13.47 -12.79 -8.61
C TYR A 43 12.09 -12.15 -8.77
N GLU A 44 11.46 -12.31 -9.93
CA GLU A 44 10.10 -11.80 -10.20
C GLU A 44 9.06 -12.44 -9.27
N ALA A 45 9.14 -13.75 -9.04
CA ALA A 45 8.27 -14.44 -8.10
C ALA A 45 8.44 -13.90 -6.67
N TYR A 46 9.68 -13.75 -6.22
CA TYR A 46 9.97 -13.18 -4.90
C TYR A 46 9.46 -11.74 -4.77
N HIS A 47 9.72 -10.90 -5.77
CA HIS A 47 9.26 -9.51 -5.78
C HIS A 47 7.74 -9.43 -5.76
N THR A 48 7.07 -10.22 -6.62
CA THR A 48 5.61 -10.29 -6.69
C THR A 48 5.01 -10.75 -5.37
N GLN A 49 5.55 -11.81 -4.77
CA GLN A 49 5.09 -12.30 -3.48
C GLN A 49 5.30 -11.28 -2.36
N ARG A 50 6.42 -10.57 -2.37
CA ARG A 50 6.69 -9.47 -1.41
C ARG A 50 5.68 -8.34 -1.59
N THR A 51 5.38 -7.94 -2.82
CA THR A 51 4.37 -6.90 -3.10
C THR A 51 2.97 -7.34 -2.70
N ALA A 52 2.59 -8.59 -3.00
CA ALA A 52 1.30 -9.15 -2.62
C ALA A 52 1.13 -9.19 -1.09
N ASN A 53 2.16 -9.64 -0.37
CA ASN A 53 2.16 -9.65 1.09
C ASN A 53 2.03 -8.24 1.69
N ARG A 54 2.70 -7.24 1.11
CA ARG A 54 2.56 -5.84 1.53
C ARG A 54 1.16 -5.31 1.30
N GLN A 55 0.57 -5.58 0.13
CA GLN A 55 -0.80 -5.17 -0.18
C GLN A 55 -1.82 -5.85 0.74
N SER A 56 -1.68 -7.15 0.98
CA SER A 56 -2.53 -7.89 1.91
C SER A 56 -2.46 -7.34 3.33
N ARG A 57 -1.25 -7.06 3.84
CA ARG A 57 -1.08 -6.42 5.16
C ARG A 57 -1.72 -5.04 5.21
N ARG A 58 -1.55 -4.23 4.17
CA ARG A 58 -2.16 -2.89 4.09
C ARG A 58 -3.69 -2.97 4.10
N GLN A 59 -4.27 -3.94 3.40
CA GLN A 59 -5.71 -4.15 3.40
C GLN A 59 -6.24 -4.53 4.79
N LEU A 60 -5.57 -5.46 5.48
CA LEU A 60 -5.92 -5.83 6.86
C LEU A 60 -5.85 -4.64 7.83
N GLN A 61 -4.83 -3.78 7.68
CA GLN A 61 -4.71 -2.56 8.47
C GLN A 61 -5.90 -1.64 8.22
N VAL A 62 -6.19 -1.32 6.95
CA VAL A 62 -7.33 -0.45 6.57
C VAL A 62 -8.65 -0.98 7.12
N GLU A 63 -8.88 -2.28 7.03
CA GLU A 63 -10.08 -2.92 7.56
C GLU A 63 -10.17 -2.80 9.08
N ALA A 64 -9.06 -3.02 9.80
CA ALA A 64 -8.99 -2.84 11.25
C ALA A 64 -9.22 -1.37 11.66
N THR A 65 -8.62 -0.41 10.94
CA THR A 65 -8.83 1.02 11.15
C THR A 65 -10.30 1.40 10.97
N TYR A 66 -10.94 0.89 9.90
CA TYR A 66 -12.36 1.13 9.64
C TYR A 66 -13.25 0.52 10.73
N ALA A 67 -13.00 -0.74 11.11
CA ALA A 67 -13.75 -1.42 12.16
C ALA A 67 -13.63 -0.69 13.52
N TRP A 68 -12.43 -0.18 13.84
CA TRP A 68 -12.18 0.62 15.05
C TRP A 68 -12.99 1.92 15.08
N LEU A 69 -13.13 2.59 13.92
CA LEU A 69 -13.93 3.81 13.78
C LEU A 69 -15.43 3.51 13.83
N ALA A 70 -15.88 2.44 13.15
CA ALA A 70 -17.27 2.01 13.14
C ALA A 70 -17.74 1.59 14.53
N ALA A 71 -16.91 0.89 15.31
CA ALA A 71 -17.22 0.49 16.69
C ALA A 71 -17.41 1.67 17.64
N ARG A 72 -16.86 2.85 17.31
CA ARG A 72 -17.06 4.09 18.06
C ARG A 72 -18.19 4.96 17.53
N HIS A 73 -18.96 4.45 16.56
CA HIS A 73 -20.07 5.14 15.94
C HIS A 73 -19.67 6.51 15.36
N ALA A 74 -18.44 6.62 14.83
CA ALA A 74 -17.97 7.84 14.18
C ALA A 74 -18.94 8.27 13.07
N GLN A 75 -19.39 9.52 13.12
CA GLN A 75 -20.34 10.09 12.18
C GLN A 75 -19.61 10.82 11.05
N GLN A 76 -18.62 11.64 11.38
CA GLN A 76 -17.92 12.48 10.43
C GLN A 76 -16.40 12.33 10.55
N VAL A 77 -15.78 11.72 9.53
CA VAL A 77 -14.35 11.41 9.52
C VAL A 77 -13.68 12.05 8.32
N TYR A 78 -12.63 12.84 8.58
CA TYR A 78 -11.74 13.30 7.52
C TYR A 78 -10.68 12.24 7.27
N VAL A 79 -10.53 11.81 6.02
CA VAL A 79 -9.51 10.85 5.61
C VAL A 79 -8.63 11.49 4.58
N GLU A 80 -7.35 11.63 4.88
CA GLU A 80 -6.40 12.28 3.99
C GLU A 80 -5.83 11.30 2.95
N ASN A 81 -5.47 10.08 3.38
CA ASN A 81 -4.78 9.14 2.51
C ASN A 81 -5.75 8.58 1.43
N PRO A 82 -5.49 8.77 0.11
CA PRO A 82 -6.41 8.36 -0.95
C PRO A 82 -6.73 6.85 -0.97
N HIS A 83 -5.77 6.03 -0.55
CA HIS A 83 -5.99 4.59 -0.44
C HIS A 83 -7.05 4.28 0.61
N TYR A 84 -6.92 4.88 1.81
CA TYR A 84 -7.90 4.70 2.89
C TYR A 84 -9.26 5.29 2.52
N GLN A 85 -9.29 6.44 1.83
CA GLN A 85 -10.54 7.03 1.34
C GLN A 85 -11.34 6.02 0.49
N PHE A 86 -10.72 5.44 -0.54
CA PHE A 86 -11.39 4.47 -1.42
C PHE A 86 -11.98 3.29 -0.66
N PHE A 87 -11.19 2.67 0.22
CA PHE A 87 -11.64 1.52 1.01
C PHE A 87 -12.71 1.89 2.03
N PHE A 88 -12.58 3.03 2.71
CA PHE A 88 -13.59 3.46 3.68
C PHE A 88 -14.93 3.73 2.99
N TYR A 89 -14.93 4.33 1.79
CA TYR A 89 -16.16 4.48 0.99
C TYR A 89 -16.77 3.12 0.62
N TYR A 90 -15.94 2.16 0.22
CA TYR A 90 -16.38 0.79 -0.07
C TYR A 90 -17.04 0.14 1.16
N TYR A 91 -16.37 0.18 2.32
CA TYR A 91 -16.89 -0.42 3.55
C TYR A 91 -18.11 0.32 4.13
N ALA A 92 -18.16 1.65 4.01
CA ALA A 92 -19.32 2.45 4.42
C ALA A 92 -20.57 2.04 3.64
N LYS A 93 -20.43 1.83 2.33
CA LYS A 93 -21.53 1.35 1.47
C LYS A 93 -21.96 -0.08 1.80
N GLN A 94 -21.02 -0.96 2.14
CA GLN A 94 -21.32 -2.37 2.43
C GLN A 94 -21.95 -2.57 3.81
N ASN A 95 -21.49 -1.84 4.83
CA ASN A 95 -21.79 -2.12 6.24
C ASN A 95 -22.68 -1.07 6.93
N GLN A 96 -23.20 -0.07 6.21
CA GLN A 96 -23.94 1.08 6.78
C GLN A 96 -23.22 1.71 7.99
N GLY A 97 -21.89 1.83 7.90
CA GLY A 97 -21.05 2.33 8.99
C GLY A 97 -20.94 3.85 8.99
N ILE A 98 -19.71 4.36 8.91
CA ILE A 98 -19.41 5.79 9.00
C ILE A 98 -20.17 6.55 7.89
N PRO A 99 -21.14 7.42 8.24
CA PRO A 99 -22.03 8.03 7.25
C PRO A 99 -21.37 9.14 6.44
N ASN A 100 -20.49 9.94 7.05
CA ASN A 100 -19.84 11.07 6.37
C ASN A 100 -18.32 10.91 6.35
N LEU A 101 -17.79 10.56 5.18
CA LEU A 101 -16.37 10.54 4.88
C LEU A 101 -16.00 11.77 4.07
N SER A 102 -15.05 12.57 4.55
CA SER A 102 -14.54 13.72 3.80
C SER A 102 -13.13 13.44 3.29
N SER A 103 -12.92 13.65 2.00
CA SER A 103 -11.59 13.59 1.36
C SER A 103 -10.88 14.94 1.37
N THR A 104 -11.61 16.03 1.62
CA THR A 104 -11.07 17.39 1.69
C THR A 104 -11.29 17.94 3.09
N TYR A 105 -10.26 18.53 3.68
CA TYR A 105 -10.39 19.14 5.00
C TYR A 105 -11.10 20.50 4.89
N GLN A 106 -12.20 20.66 5.62
CA GLN A 106 -12.92 21.92 5.71
C GLN A 106 -12.65 22.56 7.07
N PHE A 107 -12.04 23.75 7.04
CA PHE A 107 -11.77 24.50 8.27
C PHE A 107 -13.09 24.90 8.95
N GLY A 108 -13.22 24.60 10.24
CA GLY A 108 -14.43 24.86 11.03
C GLY A 108 -15.52 23.77 10.94
N ALA A 109 -15.35 22.75 10.09
CA ALA A 109 -16.25 21.60 10.10
C ALA A 109 -16.05 20.73 11.35
N HIS A 110 -17.13 20.11 11.82
CA HIS A 110 -17.10 19.22 12.98
C HIS A 110 -16.70 17.81 12.53
N TYR A 111 -15.48 17.38 12.86
CA TYR A 111 -15.02 16.02 12.62
C TYR A 111 -14.92 15.28 13.95
N ASP A 112 -15.36 14.02 13.99
CA ASP A 112 -15.16 13.14 15.14
C ASP A 112 -13.73 12.59 15.16
N TYR A 113 -13.18 12.32 13.96
CA TYR A 113 -11.83 11.80 13.79
C TYR A 113 -11.14 12.39 12.56
N LEU A 114 -9.82 12.58 12.66
CA LEU A 114 -8.95 12.88 11.52
C LEU A 114 -8.03 11.67 11.29
N VAL A 115 -8.11 11.08 10.10
CA VAL A 115 -7.20 10.02 9.64
C VAL A 115 -6.19 10.66 8.71
N LEU A 116 -5.02 10.97 9.24
CA LEU A 116 -3.98 11.70 8.54
C LEU A 116 -2.86 10.77 8.10
N ASP A 117 -2.14 11.14 7.03
CA ASP A 117 -0.95 10.41 6.64
C ASP A 117 0.11 10.53 7.75
N ARG A 118 0.77 9.41 8.09
CA ARG A 118 1.75 9.39 9.17
C ARG A 118 3.04 10.12 8.80
N GLN A 119 3.49 10.01 7.56
CA GLN A 119 4.80 10.53 7.14
C GLN A 119 4.72 11.97 6.66
N GLN A 120 3.69 12.29 5.89
CA GLN A 120 3.53 13.60 5.26
C GLN A 120 2.07 14.06 5.36
N PRO A 121 1.60 14.44 6.57
CA PRO A 121 0.26 14.97 6.73
C PRO A 121 0.17 16.36 6.08
N ASN A 122 -0.79 16.53 5.18
CA ASN A 122 -1.16 17.80 4.57
C ASN A 122 -1.86 18.73 5.57
N VAL A 123 -2.54 18.16 6.56
CA VAL A 123 -3.20 18.91 7.63
C VAL A 123 -2.39 18.75 8.91
N CYS A 124 -1.91 19.86 9.47
CA CYS A 124 -1.29 19.87 10.78
C CYS A 124 -2.38 19.94 11.87
N PRO A 125 -2.61 18.88 12.65
CA PRO A 125 -3.58 18.92 13.73
C PRO A 125 -3.15 19.95 14.79
N SER A 126 -4.06 20.83 15.19
CA SER A 126 -3.84 21.76 16.31
C SER A 126 -3.75 20.99 17.64
N ARG A 127 -3.30 21.68 18.71
CA ARG A 127 -3.21 21.08 20.06
C ARG A 127 -4.54 20.55 20.62
N SER A 128 -5.67 20.93 20.02
CA SER A 128 -7.00 20.42 20.34
C SER A 128 -7.27 19.01 19.81
N TRP A 129 -6.32 18.42 19.08
CA TRP A 129 -6.40 17.08 18.52
C TRP A 129 -5.30 16.21 19.13
N VAL A 130 -5.66 15.01 19.55
CA VAL A 130 -4.75 14.08 20.23
C VAL A 130 -4.70 12.77 19.45
N PRO A 131 -3.52 12.20 19.22
CA PRO A 131 -3.40 10.91 18.54
C PRO A 131 -4.00 9.80 19.41
N VAL A 132 -4.85 8.97 18.81
CA VAL A 132 -5.56 7.87 19.49
C VAL A 132 -5.27 6.50 18.89
N LEU A 133 -4.84 6.45 17.62
CA LEU A 133 -4.38 5.24 16.94
C LEU A 133 -3.27 5.61 15.96
N GLU A 134 -2.28 4.74 15.81
CA GLU A 134 -1.19 4.92 14.85
C GLU A 134 -0.83 3.59 14.19
N ASP A 135 -0.73 3.63 12.87
CA ASP A 135 -0.48 2.51 11.98
C ASP A 135 0.86 2.72 11.26
N GLU A 136 1.22 1.85 10.32
CA GLU A 136 2.38 2.07 9.44
C GLU A 136 2.16 3.28 8.50
N TYR A 137 0.92 3.51 8.06
CA TYR A 137 0.59 4.50 7.02
C TYR A 137 -0.19 5.72 7.52
N VAL A 138 -1.01 5.56 8.54
CA VAL A 138 -1.92 6.61 9.01
C VAL A 138 -1.80 6.80 10.52
N ARG A 139 -2.21 7.98 10.96
CA ARG A 139 -2.42 8.30 12.37
C ARG A 139 -3.80 8.91 12.54
N ILE A 140 -4.56 8.35 13.47
CA ILE A 140 -5.89 8.84 13.81
C ILE A 140 -5.79 9.80 14.98
N TYR A 141 -6.44 10.95 14.84
CA TYR A 141 -6.62 11.93 15.89
C TYR A 141 -8.08 12.05 16.28
N ALA A 142 -8.33 12.25 17.57
CA ALA A 142 -9.63 12.61 18.12
C ALA A 142 -9.56 14.00 18.80
N PRO A 143 -10.69 14.70 18.93
CA PRO A 143 -10.75 15.94 19.72
C PRO A 143 -10.32 15.68 21.16
N ALA A 144 -9.46 16.51 21.73
CA ALA A 144 -9.00 16.37 23.11
C ALA A 144 -10.18 16.35 24.12
N ALA A 145 -11.23 17.11 23.80
CA ALA A 145 -12.45 17.16 24.60
C ALA A 145 -13.22 15.83 24.65
N SER A 146 -13.19 15.01 23.58
CA SER A 146 -13.90 13.72 23.59
C SER A 146 -13.15 12.64 24.37
N ILE A 147 -11.83 12.75 24.46
CA ILE A 147 -10.99 11.82 25.25
C ILE A 147 -11.13 12.09 26.74
N ALA A 148 -11.21 13.36 27.15
CA ALA A 148 -11.37 13.75 28.55
C ALA A 148 -12.67 13.23 29.19
N VAL A 149 -13.72 13.03 28.40
CA VAL A 149 -15.01 12.48 28.86
C VAL A 149 -14.99 10.95 28.93
N SER A 150 -13.98 10.30 28.33
CA SER A 150 -13.87 8.84 28.23
C SER A 150 -12.93 8.22 29.28
N ALA A 151 -12.30 9.03 30.14
CA ALA A 151 -11.46 8.55 31.23
C ALA A 151 -12.32 8.32 32.50
N PRO A 152 -12.33 7.11 33.09
CA PRO A 152 -13.01 6.85 34.36
C PRO A 152 -12.34 7.57 35.54
#